data_AF-A0AAW5ZWX5-F1
#
_entry.id   AF-A0AAW5ZWX5-F1
#
_cell.length_a   1.000
_cell.length_b   1.000
_cell.length_c   1.000
_cell.angle_alpha   90.00
_cell.angle_beta   90.00
_cell.angle_gamma   90.00
#
_symmetry.space_group_name_H-M   'P 1'
#
loop_
_entity.id
_entity.type
_entity.pdbx_description
1 polymer ?
#
loop_
_entity_poly.entity_id
_entity_poly.type
_entity_poly.pdbx_seq_one_letter_code
_entity_poly.pdbx_strand_id
1 'polypeptide(L)'
;MPAPLDLAGRVFGQLTVLERGEKLGTTQWWRCRCTCGRVEDIPQHRLPHSNTTRARRDVVYACANCRQTRICSQCGNTFHAKMPRACCSDACQQLHDRQKWREDYHRRATSDPEFNKKRFQRVRERAAADLELAEKLCVQNRQNNTAHRMRIDQDPERRARLIAYRAEYWQKNRATILASRRAALAAMSEEQRIAYRAKYRPSWREYARRKRLEISREPLRYIEYRQQQREAGARTYEKQQADPERRAARQKQQREAARRRALNELMRTGQELNERYGDPDESDGNGN
;
A
#
# COMPACT_ATOMS: atom_id res chain seq x y z
N MET A 1 20.59 77.88 -4.65
CA MET A 1 20.71 76.52 -4.06
C MET A 1 19.42 76.23 -3.32
N PRO A 2 18.66 75.17 -3.67
CA PRO A 2 17.46 74.84 -2.89
C PRO A 2 17.84 74.51 -1.45
N ALA A 3 16.98 74.87 -0.50
CA ALA A 3 17.19 74.62 0.92
C ALA A 3 17.42 73.11 1.17
N PRO A 4 18.29 72.74 2.12
CA PRO A 4 18.55 71.34 2.44
C PRO A 4 17.26 70.67 2.89
N LEU A 5 16.83 69.65 2.14
CA LEU A 5 15.59 68.92 2.40
C LEU A 5 15.58 68.40 3.85
N ASP A 6 14.62 68.85 4.65
CA ASP A 6 14.43 68.36 6.01
C ASP A 6 13.22 67.43 6.10
N LEU A 7 13.49 66.20 6.54
CA LEU A 7 12.51 65.15 6.71
C LEU A 7 12.24 64.86 8.19
N ALA A 8 12.93 65.52 9.12
CA ALA A 8 12.71 65.33 10.56
C ALA A 8 11.23 65.56 10.93
N GLY A 9 10.69 64.69 11.79
CA GLY A 9 9.29 64.72 12.22
C GLY A 9 8.26 64.21 11.20
N ARG A 10 8.65 63.91 9.96
CA ARG A 10 7.71 63.40 8.94
C ARG A 10 7.40 61.92 9.15
N VAL A 11 6.17 61.53 8.77
CA VAL A 11 5.69 60.15 8.84
C VAL A 11 5.46 59.60 7.43
N PHE A 12 6.04 58.42 7.16
CA PHE A 12 5.95 57.70 5.90
C PHE A 12 5.44 56.27 6.16
N GLY A 13 4.13 56.08 6.06
CA GLY A 13 3.50 54.80 6.39
C GLY A 13 3.64 54.45 7.87
N GLN A 14 4.45 53.43 8.18
CA GLN A 14 4.78 53.01 9.55
C GLN A 14 6.10 53.59 10.07
N LEU A 15 6.82 54.40 9.28
CA LEU A 15 8.10 55.01 9.68
C LEU A 15 7.90 56.48 10.07
N THR A 16 8.42 56.86 11.23
CA THR A 16 8.53 58.26 11.68
C THR A 16 10.00 58.66 11.65
N VAL A 17 10.35 59.71 10.90
CA VAL A 17 11.72 60.23 10.87
C VAL A 17 11.99 61.02 12.14
N LEU A 18 12.99 60.61 12.92
CA LEU A 18 13.36 61.28 14.16
C LEU A 18 14.31 62.45 13.88
N GLU A 19 15.43 62.15 13.23
CA GLU A 19 16.52 63.11 13.05
C GLU A 19 17.38 62.76 11.82
N ARG A 20 18.24 63.70 11.43
CA ARG A 20 19.27 63.46 10.40
C ARG A 20 20.32 62.52 10.97
N GLY A 21 20.57 61.42 10.27
CA GLY A 21 21.64 60.48 10.60
C GLY A 21 22.96 60.85 9.95
N GLU A 22 23.91 59.91 10.00
CA GLU A 22 25.23 60.07 9.40
C GLU A 22 25.15 60.12 7.86
N LYS A 23 26.02 60.92 7.25
CA LYS A 23 26.12 60.99 5.78
C LYS A 23 27.15 59.96 5.30
N LEU A 24 26.69 58.92 4.61
CA LEU A 24 27.54 57.89 4.03
C LEU A 24 27.72 58.17 2.53
N GLY A 25 28.92 58.62 2.16
CA GLY A 25 29.26 59.01 0.79
C GLY A 25 28.42 60.19 0.29
N THR A 26 27.72 60.02 -0.83
CA THR A 26 26.83 61.05 -1.40
C THR A 26 25.42 61.00 -0.84
N THR A 27 25.06 59.97 -0.07
CA THR A 27 23.68 59.74 0.39
C THR A 27 23.51 60.16 1.84
N GLN A 28 22.53 61.02 2.11
CA GLN A 28 22.10 61.34 3.48
C GLN A 28 21.26 60.20 4.04
N TRP A 29 21.53 59.77 5.28
CA TRP A 29 20.71 58.81 6.00
C TRP A 29 19.84 59.50 7.04
N TRP A 30 18.72 58.87 7.36
CA TRP A 30 17.71 59.39 8.28
C TRP A 30 17.39 58.34 9.32
N ARG A 31 17.48 58.72 10.60
CA ARG A 31 17.15 57.83 11.70
C ARG A 31 15.63 57.74 11.83
N CYS A 32 15.07 56.58 11.50
CA CYS A 32 13.63 56.38 11.43
C CYS A 32 13.16 55.40 12.50
N ARG A 33 12.08 55.72 13.21
CA ARG A 33 11.40 54.83 14.15
C ARG A 33 10.17 54.22 13.49
N CYS A 34 10.10 52.89 13.47
CA CYS A 34 8.91 52.17 13.03
C CYS A 34 7.87 52.12 14.16
N THR A 35 6.59 52.00 13.81
CA THR A 35 5.49 51.77 14.76
C THR A 35 5.71 50.53 15.63
N CYS A 36 6.47 49.53 15.15
CA CYS A 36 6.87 48.36 15.94
C CYS A 36 7.96 48.67 17.00
N GLY A 37 8.39 49.92 17.14
CA GLY A 37 9.41 50.36 18.10
C GLY A 37 10.86 50.26 17.61
N ARG A 38 11.13 49.58 16.49
CA ARG A 38 12.49 49.45 15.93
C ARG A 38 12.94 50.78 15.32
N VAL A 39 14.15 51.20 15.68
CA VAL A 39 14.85 52.33 15.04
C VAL A 39 15.85 51.78 14.03
N GLU A 40 15.81 52.27 12.79
CA GLU A 40 16.78 51.93 11.74
C GLU A 40 17.15 53.17 10.92
N ASP A 41 18.40 53.24 10.47
CA ASP A 41 18.86 54.30 9.59
C ASP A 41 18.51 53.94 8.15
N ILE A 42 17.78 54.83 7.47
CA ILE A 42 17.26 54.62 6.12
C ILE A 42 17.86 55.67 5.19
N PRO A 43 18.41 55.28 4.03
CA PRO A 43 18.94 56.26 3.09
C PRO A 43 17.81 57.09 2.48
N GLN A 44 18.07 58.39 2.25
CA GLN A 44 17.07 59.36 1.79
C GLN A 44 16.31 58.92 0.53
N HIS A 45 16.99 58.28 -0.42
CA HIS A 45 16.38 57.84 -1.69
C HIS A 45 15.33 56.74 -1.52
N ARG A 46 15.29 56.03 -0.38
CA ARG A 46 14.27 55.02 -0.05
C ARG A 46 13.07 55.59 0.70
N LEU A 47 13.14 56.84 1.15
CA LEU A 47 12.02 57.53 1.78
C LEU A 47 11.17 58.24 0.73
N PRO A 48 9.83 58.15 0.79
CA PRO A 48 8.94 58.80 -0.18
C PRO A 48 8.82 60.30 0.07
N HIS A 49 9.89 61.05 -0.20
CA HIS A 49 9.95 62.50 0.02
C HIS A 49 9.49 63.34 -1.19
N SER A 50 9.37 62.74 -2.38
CA SER A 50 8.89 63.39 -3.60
C SER A 50 8.00 62.44 -4.41
N ASN A 51 7.20 62.99 -5.34
CA ASN A 51 6.37 62.21 -6.25
C ASN A 51 7.20 61.27 -7.14
N THR A 52 8.39 61.69 -7.56
CA THR A 52 9.32 60.86 -8.34
C THR A 52 9.89 59.70 -7.52
N THR A 53 10.17 59.90 -6.23
CA THR A 53 10.65 58.83 -5.35
C THR A 53 9.54 57.81 -5.08
N ARG A 54 8.29 58.26 -4.88
CA ARG A 54 7.14 57.39 -4.57
C ARG A 54 6.85 56.31 -5.63
N ALA A 55 7.25 56.53 -6.88
CA ALA A 55 7.07 55.59 -7.99
C ALA A 55 8.13 54.46 -8.03
N ARG A 56 9.18 54.52 -7.20
CA ARG A 56 10.26 53.52 -7.23
C ARG A 56 9.93 52.26 -6.42
N ARG A 57 10.43 51.11 -6.85
CA ARG A 57 10.21 49.80 -6.21
C ARG A 57 10.96 49.63 -4.88
N ASP A 58 11.99 50.43 -4.62
CA ASP A 58 12.87 50.32 -3.45
C ASP A 58 12.45 51.23 -2.28
N VAL A 59 11.36 51.99 -2.44
CA VAL A 59 10.78 52.82 -1.37
C VAL A 59 10.31 51.95 -0.22
N VAL A 60 10.57 52.41 1.00
CA VAL A 60 10.24 51.70 2.23
C VAL A 60 9.24 52.49 3.05
N TYR A 61 8.24 51.78 3.59
CA TYR A 61 7.18 52.35 4.43
C TYR A 61 7.15 51.73 5.82
N ALA A 62 8.04 50.78 6.13
CA ALA A 62 8.15 50.12 7.43
C ALA A 62 9.58 49.61 7.63
N CYS A 63 9.95 49.25 8.87
CA CYS A 63 11.28 48.72 9.13
C CYS A 63 11.56 47.42 8.36
N ALA A 64 12.83 47.04 8.21
CA ALA A 64 13.21 45.79 7.55
C ALA A 64 12.50 44.56 8.16
N ASN A 65 12.22 44.57 9.46
CA ASN A 65 11.54 43.46 10.13
C ASN A 65 10.05 43.39 9.77
N CYS A 66 9.33 44.50 9.88
CA CYS A 66 7.92 44.61 9.50
C CYS A 66 7.71 44.27 8.02
N ARG A 67 8.59 44.72 7.13
CA ARG A 67 8.54 44.38 5.69
C ARG A 67 8.80 42.90 5.40
N GLN A 68 9.54 42.21 6.27
CA GLN A 68 9.81 40.78 6.15
C GLN A 68 8.79 39.91 6.91
N THR A 69 7.83 40.53 7.58
CA THR A 69 6.76 39.83 8.29
C THR A 69 5.76 39.27 7.27
N ARG A 70 5.47 37.98 7.37
CA ARG A 70 4.55 37.24 6.50
C ARG A 70 3.60 36.44 7.36
N ILE A 71 2.41 36.16 6.84
CA ILE A 71 1.46 35.25 7.46
C ILE A 71 1.65 33.87 6.84
N CYS A 72 1.80 32.84 7.67
CA CYS A 72 1.92 31.48 7.20
C CYS A 72 0.61 31.01 6.58
N SER A 73 0.65 30.54 5.31
CA SER A 73 -0.52 30.01 4.61
C SER A 73 -1.09 28.73 5.23
N GLN A 74 -0.32 28.05 6.09
CA GLN A 74 -0.71 26.79 6.72
C GLN A 74 -1.30 26.98 8.13
N CYS A 75 -0.65 27.78 8.98
CA CYS A 75 -1.05 27.92 10.39
C CYS A 75 -1.52 29.33 10.78
N GLY A 76 -1.47 30.30 9.87
CA GLY A 76 -1.90 31.68 10.15
C GLY A 76 -0.93 32.49 11.01
N ASN A 77 0.14 31.90 11.55
CA ASN A 77 1.10 32.62 12.36
C ASN A 77 1.93 33.59 11.53
N THR A 78 2.22 34.75 12.13
CA THR A 78 3.17 35.72 11.57
C THR A 78 4.59 35.24 11.77
N PHE A 79 5.42 35.31 10.73
CA PHE A 79 6.82 34.91 10.78
C PHE A 79 7.69 35.82 9.90
N HIS A 80 8.99 35.83 10.17
CA HIS A 80 9.96 36.55 9.35
C HIS A 80 10.69 35.60 8.40
N ALA A 81 10.89 36.05 7.16
CA ALA A 81 11.72 35.33 6.20
C ALA A 81 12.46 36.28 5.27
N LYS A 82 13.76 36.02 5.11
CA LYS A 82 14.61 36.74 4.17
C LYS A 82 14.24 36.45 2.71
N MET A 83 13.81 35.22 2.42
CA MET A 83 13.37 34.77 1.09
C MET A 83 11.86 34.56 1.03
N PRO A 84 11.26 34.67 -0.17
CA PRO A 84 9.83 34.49 -0.34
C PRO A 84 9.42 33.03 -0.14
N ARG A 85 8.94 32.73 1.07
CA ARG A 85 8.29 31.45 1.40
C ARG A 85 6.86 31.68 1.87
N ALA A 86 6.00 30.70 1.63
CA ALA A 86 4.59 30.73 2.01
C ALA A 86 4.38 30.30 3.48
N CYS A 87 5.30 29.51 4.03
CA CYS A 87 5.17 28.90 5.35
C CYS A 87 6.29 29.28 6.33
N CYS A 88 5.98 29.23 7.63
CA CYS A 88 6.90 29.60 8.71
C CYS A 88 7.97 28.55 9.04
N SER A 89 7.73 27.28 8.68
CA SER A 89 8.60 26.13 8.97
C SER A 89 8.49 25.08 7.87
N ASP A 90 9.46 24.17 7.82
CA ASP A 90 9.45 23.05 6.87
C ASP A 90 8.26 22.11 7.10
N ALA A 91 7.87 21.91 8.36
CA ALA A 91 6.67 21.14 8.69
C ALA A 91 5.40 21.79 8.11
N CYS A 92 5.25 23.12 8.26
CA CYS A 92 4.14 23.85 7.65
C CYS A 92 4.20 23.80 6.12
N GLN A 93 5.40 23.91 5.54
CA GLN A 93 5.58 23.83 4.09
C GLN A 93 5.18 22.45 3.55
N GLN A 94 5.59 21.37 4.20
CA GLN A 94 5.21 20.00 3.83
C GLN A 94 3.69 19.78 3.87
N LEU A 95 3.01 20.36 4.86
CA LEU A 95 1.55 20.30 4.97
C LEU A 95 0.88 21.11 3.84
N HIS A 96 1.37 22.32 3.58
CA HIS A 96 0.87 23.18 2.51
C HIS A 96 1.01 22.52 1.14
N ASP A 97 2.19 21.95 0.85
CA ASP A 97 2.45 21.24 -0.41
C ASP A 97 1.57 20.00 -0.55
N ARG A 98 1.33 19.28 0.56
CA ARG A 98 0.41 18.12 0.58
C ARG A 98 -1.02 18.53 0.31
N GLN A 99 -1.50 19.64 0.87
CA GLN A 99 -2.84 20.17 0.61
C GLN A 99 -2.99 20.59 -0.86
N LYS A 100 -2.05 21.39 -1.36
CA LYS A 100 -2.02 21.82 -2.76
C LYS A 100 -1.99 20.64 -3.73
N TRP A 101 -1.19 19.61 -3.44
CA TRP A 101 -1.14 18.39 -4.24
C TRP A 101 -2.49 17.65 -4.24
N ARG A 102 -3.16 17.56 -3.08
CA ARG A 102 -4.49 16.93 -2.99
C ARG A 102 -5.53 17.69 -3.80
N GLU A 103 -5.54 19.01 -3.71
CA GLU A 103 -6.46 19.86 -4.48
C GLU A 103 -6.24 19.71 -5.98
N ASP A 104 -4.99 19.77 -6.44
CA ASP A 104 -4.64 19.54 -7.85
C ASP A 104 -5.01 18.11 -8.29
N TYR A 105 -4.74 17.10 -7.47
CA TYR A 105 -5.13 15.72 -7.74
C TYR A 105 -6.66 15.58 -7.89
N HIS A 106 -7.43 16.11 -6.95
CA HIS A 106 -8.89 16.05 -7.02
C HIS A 106 -9.44 16.84 -8.20
N ARG A 107 -8.89 18.02 -8.50
CA ARG A 107 -9.23 18.79 -9.70
C ARG A 107 -9.04 17.97 -10.97
N ARG A 108 -7.89 17.30 -11.12
CA ARG A 108 -7.59 16.44 -12.28
C ARG A 108 -8.48 15.21 -12.34
N ALA A 109 -8.71 14.56 -11.21
CA ALA A 109 -9.55 13.38 -11.13
C ALA A 109 -11.03 13.69 -11.44
N THR A 110 -11.51 14.88 -11.08
CA THR A 110 -12.85 15.35 -11.43
C THR A 110 -12.94 15.75 -12.91
N SER A 111 -11.89 16.38 -13.47
CA SER A 111 -11.89 16.78 -14.88
C SER A 111 -11.77 15.61 -15.87
N ASP A 112 -11.05 14.53 -15.49
CA ASP A 112 -10.85 13.33 -16.31
C ASP A 112 -11.13 12.08 -15.47
N PRO A 113 -12.31 11.44 -15.62
CA PRO A 113 -12.65 10.21 -14.90
C PRO A 113 -11.66 9.06 -15.11
N GLU A 114 -10.93 9.06 -16.23
CA GLU A 114 -9.91 8.06 -16.57
C GLU A 114 -8.50 8.45 -16.11
N PHE A 115 -8.32 9.63 -15.49
CA PHE A 115 -7.02 10.15 -15.05
C PHE A 115 -6.22 9.11 -14.24
N ASN A 116 -6.88 8.48 -13.27
CA ASN A 116 -6.25 7.46 -12.44
C ASN A 116 -5.90 6.21 -13.24
N LYS A 117 -6.78 5.73 -14.12
CA LYS A 117 -6.50 4.54 -14.94
C LYS A 117 -5.30 4.78 -15.85
N LYS A 118 -5.27 5.91 -16.57
CA LYS A 118 -4.13 6.35 -17.40
C LYS A 118 -2.85 6.50 -16.58
N ARG A 119 -2.92 7.04 -15.37
CA ARG A 119 -1.77 7.18 -14.47
C ARG A 119 -1.22 5.82 -14.04
N PHE A 120 -2.08 4.88 -13.63
CA PHE A 120 -1.66 3.53 -13.25
C PHE A 120 -1.11 2.75 -14.45
N GLN A 121 -1.70 2.91 -15.62
CA GLN A 121 -1.23 2.29 -16.85
C GLN A 121 0.20 2.73 -17.18
N ARG A 122 0.50 4.03 -17.15
CA ARG A 122 1.86 4.54 -17.36
C ARG A 122 2.89 3.97 -16.37
N VAL A 123 2.50 3.81 -15.10
CA VAL A 123 3.38 3.19 -14.10
C VAL A 123 3.63 1.71 -14.42
N ARG A 124 2.59 0.99 -14.87
CA ARG A 124 2.72 -0.42 -15.28
C ARG A 124 3.60 -0.58 -16.52
N GLU A 125 3.43 0.26 -17.52
CA GLU A 125 4.23 0.25 -18.75
C GLU A 125 5.70 0.54 -18.43
N ARG A 126 5.97 1.54 -17.59
CA ARG A 126 7.33 1.84 -17.15
C ARG A 126 7.95 0.70 -16.35
N ALA A 127 7.19 0.07 -15.44
CA ALA A 127 7.67 -1.09 -14.68
C ALA A 127 7.85 -2.34 -15.56
N ALA A 128 7.09 -2.48 -16.65
CA ALA A 128 7.31 -3.57 -17.60
C ALA A 128 8.59 -3.39 -18.42
N ALA A 129 8.98 -2.14 -18.70
CA ALA A 129 10.23 -1.80 -19.40
C ALA A 129 11.47 -1.80 -18.49
N ASP A 130 11.32 -1.55 -17.18
CA ASP A 130 12.41 -1.41 -16.22
C ASP A 130 12.24 -2.38 -15.05
N LEU A 131 13.04 -3.46 -15.06
CA LEU A 131 13.01 -4.51 -14.04
C LEU A 131 13.41 -4.01 -12.64
N GLU A 132 14.36 -3.07 -12.57
CA GLU A 132 14.82 -2.50 -11.29
C GLU A 132 13.70 -1.65 -10.67
N LEU A 133 13.02 -0.85 -11.49
CA LEU A 133 11.83 -0.12 -11.05
C LEU A 133 10.70 -1.07 -10.64
N ALA A 134 10.49 -2.16 -11.35
CA ALA A 134 9.48 -3.15 -11.00
C ALA A 134 9.73 -3.76 -9.61
N GLU A 135 10.97 -4.12 -9.33
CA GLU A 135 11.38 -4.64 -8.03
C GLU A 135 11.19 -3.61 -6.92
N LYS A 136 11.66 -2.37 -7.13
CA LYS A 136 11.46 -1.25 -6.19
C LYS A 136 9.99 -1.03 -5.87
N LEU A 137 9.12 -1.00 -6.88
CA LEU A 137 7.68 -0.86 -6.70
C LEU A 137 7.07 -2.05 -5.96
N CYS A 138 7.53 -3.28 -6.21
CA CYS A 138 7.06 -4.47 -5.51
C CYS A 138 7.37 -4.39 -3.99
N VAL A 139 8.61 -4.04 -3.64
CA VAL A 139 9.05 -3.86 -2.25
C VAL A 139 8.25 -2.75 -1.58
N GLN A 140 8.13 -1.59 -2.22
CA GLN A 140 7.39 -0.45 -1.69
C GLN A 140 5.91 -0.77 -1.49
N ASN A 141 5.27 -1.45 -2.45
CA ASN A 141 3.88 -1.88 -2.32
C ASN A 141 3.69 -2.88 -1.17
N ARG A 142 4.65 -3.79 -0.95
CA ARG A 142 4.61 -4.73 0.19
C ARG A 142 4.68 -3.98 1.52
N GLN A 143 5.57 -3.01 1.65
CA GLN A 143 5.69 -2.16 2.86
C GLN A 143 4.40 -1.35 3.09
N ASN A 144 3.89 -0.68 2.05
CA ASN A 144 2.66 0.11 2.12
C ASN A 144 1.46 -0.74 2.51
N ASN A 145 1.32 -1.94 1.93
CA ASN A 145 0.24 -2.88 2.26
C ASN A 145 0.34 -3.36 3.71
N THR A 146 1.55 -3.60 4.20
CA THR A 146 1.79 -4.01 5.59
C THR A 146 1.39 -2.89 6.56
N ALA A 147 1.86 -1.66 6.33
CA ALA A 147 1.49 -0.49 7.13
C ALA A 147 -0.01 -0.15 7.04
N HIS A 148 -0.63 -0.36 5.87
CA HIS A 148 -2.07 -0.21 5.71
C HIS A 148 -2.85 -1.24 6.53
N ARG A 149 -2.42 -2.51 6.52
CA ARG A 149 -3.04 -3.58 7.31
C ARG A 149 -2.91 -3.31 8.81
N MET A 150 -1.72 -2.92 9.28
CA MET A 150 -1.50 -2.55 10.69
C MET A 150 -2.45 -1.43 11.14
N ARG A 151 -2.62 -0.38 10.34
CA ARG A 151 -3.57 0.71 10.64
C ARG A 151 -5.04 0.29 10.65
N ILE A 152 -5.41 -0.77 9.94
CA ILE A 152 -6.77 -1.33 10.02
C ILE A 152 -6.91 -2.19 11.26
N ASP A 153 -5.90 -3.00 11.59
CA ASP A 153 -5.96 -3.88 12.76
C ASP A 153 -5.94 -3.09 14.08
N GLN A 154 -5.30 -1.92 14.11
CA GLN A 154 -5.32 -0.98 15.25
C GLN A 154 -6.66 -0.28 15.46
N ASP A 155 -7.57 -0.30 14.48
CA ASP A 155 -8.86 0.41 14.51
C ASP A 155 -10.01 -0.61 14.33
N PRO A 156 -10.58 -1.13 15.43
CA PRO A 156 -11.63 -2.15 15.40
C PRO A 156 -12.87 -1.70 14.61
N GLU A 157 -13.26 -0.43 14.71
CA GLU A 157 -14.43 0.09 14.00
C GLU A 157 -14.19 0.10 12.50
N ARG A 158 -13.05 0.64 12.07
CA ARG A 158 -12.69 0.65 10.65
C ARG A 158 -12.58 -0.76 10.09
N ARG A 159 -12.04 -1.69 10.88
CA ARG A 159 -11.98 -3.11 10.52
C ARG A 159 -13.38 -3.71 10.36
N ALA A 160 -14.31 -3.42 11.27
CA ALA A 160 -15.70 -3.88 11.17
C ALA A 160 -16.41 -3.31 9.93
N ARG A 161 -16.28 -2.00 9.66
CA ARG A 161 -16.83 -1.35 8.44
C ARG A 161 -16.30 -1.99 7.17
N LEU A 162 -15.00 -2.30 7.12
CA LEU A 162 -14.38 -2.98 5.97
C LEU A 162 -14.90 -4.41 5.77
N ILE A 163 -15.14 -5.15 6.86
CA ILE A 163 -15.72 -6.50 6.80
C ILE A 163 -17.16 -6.43 6.26
N ALA A 164 -17.98 -5.51 6.77
CA ALA A 164 -19.35 -5.30 6.31
C ALA A 164 -19.39 -4.93 4.82
N TYR A 165 -18.59 -3.93 4.41
CA TYR A 165 -18.47 -3.53 3.00
C TYR A 165 -18.07 -4.71 2.09
N ARG A 166 -17.10 -5.53 2.50
CA ARG A 166 -16.68 -6.71 1.72
C ARG A 166 -17.78 -7.76 1.62
N ALA A 167 -18.56 -7.96 2.68
CA ALA A 167 -19.69 -8.88 2.68
C ALA A 167 -20.79 -8.41 1.71
N GLU A 168 -21.16 -7.13 1.76
CA GLU A 168 -22.13 -6.52 0.83
C GLU A 168 -21.65 -6.57 -0.61
N TYR A 169 -20.39 -6.20 -0.85
CA TYR A 169 -19.78 -6.27 -2.18
C TYR A 169 -19.81 -7.70 -2.72
N TRP A 170 -19.50 -8.69 -1.88
CA TRP A 170 -19.58 -10.09 -2.26
C TRP A 170 -21.02 -10.49 -2.60
N GLN A 171 -22.01 -10.15 -1.78
CA GLN A 171 -23.42 -10.46 -2.06
C GLN A 171 -23.86 -9.90 -3.42
N LYS A 172 -23.54 -8.64 -3.70
CA LYS A 172 -23.89 -7.97 -4.96
C LYS A 172 -23.18 -8.56 -6.19
N ASN A 173 -21.92 -8.98 -6.04
CA ASN A 173 -21.07 -9.34 -7.18
C ASN A 173 -20.73 -10.84 -7.27
N ARG A 174 -21.24 -11.68 -6.37
CA ARG A 174 -20.85 -13.10 -6.25
C ARG A 174 -20.97 -13.86 -7.56
N ALA A 175 -22.07 -13.70 -8.29
CA ALA A 175 -22.31 -14.42 -9.54
C ALA A 175 -21.23 -14.08 -10.58
N THR A 176 -20.97 -12.80 -10.81
CA THR A 176 -19.96 -12.30 -11.75
C THR A 176 -18.55 -12.75 -11.35
N ILE A 177 -18.21 -12.66 -10.06
CA ILE A 177 -16.88 -13.08 -9.56
C ILE A 177 -16.70 -14.59 -9.77
N LEU A 178 -17.71 -15.40 -9.47
CA LEU A 178 -17.64 -16.85 -9.65
C LEU A 178 -17.58 -17.23 -11.14
N ALA A 179 -18.34 -16.55 -12.00
CA ALA A 179 -18.29 -16.75 -13.45
C ALA A 179 -16.90 -16.44 -14.00
N SER A 180 -16.32 -15.29 -13.65
CA SER A 180 -14.97 -14.89 -14.04
C SER A 180 -13.91 -15.90 -13.57
N ARG A 181 -13.99 -16.35 -12.31
CA ARG A 181 -13.07 -17.37 -11.78
C ARG A 181 -13.19 -18.70 -12.51
N ARG A 182 -14.41 -19.12 -12.86
CA ARG A 182 -14.66 -20.35 -13.64
C ARG A 182 -14.06 -20.23 -15.05
N ALA A 183 -14.31 -19.11 -15.73
CA ALA A 183 -13.76 -18.83 -17.05
C ALA A 183 -12.22 -18.86 -17.04
N ALA A 184 -11.60 -18.24 -16.04
CA ALA A 184 -10.13 -18.24 -15.89
C ALA A 184 -9.56 -19.66 -15.70
N LEU A 185 -10.23 -20.52 -14.91
CA LEU A 185 -9.81 -21.92 -14.74
C LEU A 185 -10.04 -22.76 -16.00
N ALA A 186 -11.11 -22.48 -16.75
CA ALA A 186 -11.40 -23.18 -18.01
C ALA A 186 -10.39 -22.82 -19.11
N ALA A 187 -9.91 -21.57 -19.12
CA ALA A 187 -8.89 -21.11 -20.06
C ALA A 187 -7.48 -21.66 -19.77
N MET A 188 -7.23 -22.22 -18.58
CA MET A 188 -5.93 -22.79 -18.23
C MET A 188 -5.73 -24.18 -18.86
N SER A 189 -4.51 -24.44 -19.32
CA SER A 189 -4.08 -25.78 -19.72
C SER A 189 -4.11 -26.75 -18.53
N GLU A 190 -4.06 -28.06 -18.80
CA GLU A 190 -4.07 -29.05 -17.72
C GLU A 190 -2.83 -28.92 -16.81
N GLU A 191 -1.65 -28.66 -17.38
CA GLU A 191 -0.42 -28.39 -16.63
C GLU A 191 -0.55 -27.16 -15.72
N GLN A 192 -1.11 -26.07 -16.24
CA GLN A 192 -1.38 -24.85 -15.47
C GLN A 192 -2.39 -25.11 -14.34
N ARG A 193 -3.42 -25.94 -14.58
CA ARG A 193 -4.38 -26.36 -13.55
C ARG A 193 -3.72 -27.21 -12.46
N ILE A 194 -2.80 -28.11 -12.81
CA ILE A 194 -2.04 -28.91 -11.85
C ILE A 194 -1.16 -27.98 -10.99
N ALA A 195 -0.39 -27.09 -11.61
CA ALA A 195 0.46 -26.14 -10.90
C ALA A 195 -0.36 -25.19 -10.01
N TYR A 196 -1.50 -24.69 -10.50
CA TYR A 196 -2.46 -23.89 -9.74
C TYR A 196 -2.95 -24.66 -8.50
N ARG A 197 -3.43 -25.90 -8.69
CA ARG A 197 -3.89 -26.76 -7.58
C ARG A 197 -2.77 -27.00 -6.58
N ALA A 198 -1.56 -27.34 -7.02
CA ALA A 198 -0.41 -27.57 -6.16
C ALA A 198 -0.08 -26.34 -5.31
N LYS A 199 -0.07 -25.14 -5.91
CA LYS A 199 0.18 -23.86 -5.23
C LYS A 199 -0.83 -23.57 -4.11
N TYR A 200 -2.12 -23.79 -4.35
CA TYR A 200 -3.17 -23.42 -3.39
C TYR A 200 -3.60 -24.54 -2.43
N ARG A 201 -3.26 -25.80 -2.72
CA ARG A 201 -3.66 -26.97 -1.93
C ARG A 201 -3.25 -26.89 -0.44
N PRO A 202 -2.05 -26.42 -0.04
CA PRO A 202 -1.71 -26.26 1.37
C PRO A 202 -2.66 -25.30 2.09
N SER A 203 -2.91 -24.12 1.51
CA SER A 203 -3.82 -23.10 2.06
C SER A 203 -5.26 -23.59 2.15
N TRP A 204 -5.74 -24.35 1.16
CA TRP A 204 -7.07 -24.96 1.19
C TRP A 204 -7.20 -26.03 2.28
N ARG A 205 -6.16 -26.86 2.48
CA ARG A 205 -6.12 -27.84 3.59
C ARG A 205 -6.17 -27.14 4.94
N GLU A 206 -5.42 -26.06 5.10
CA GLU A 206 -5.39 -25.29 6.34
C GLU A 206 -6.74 -24.60 6.61
N TYR A 207 -7.33 -23.98 5.58
CA TYR A 207 -8.67 -23.42 5.66
C TYR A 207 -9.71 -24.47 6.06
N ALA A 208 -9.69 -25.64 5.41
CA ALA A 208 -10.60 -26.74 5.72
C ALA A 208 -10.39 -27.28 7.14
N ARG A 209 -9.13 -27.41 7.59
CA ARG A 209 -8.79 -27.79 8.96
C ARG A 209 -9.39 -26.81 9.97
N ARG A 210 -9.17 -25.50 9.77
CA ARG A 210 -9.71 -24.45 10.64
C ARG A 210 -11.23 -24.47 10.68
N LYS A 211 -11.90 -24.61 9.53
CA LYS A 211 -13.36 -24.68 9.49
C LYS A 211 -13.92 -25.94 10.16
N ARG A 212 -13.25 -27.08 10.05
CA ARG A 212 -13.62 -28.27 10.82
C ARG A 212 -13.48 -28.06 12.32
N LEU A 213 -12.41 -27.41 12.77
CA LEU A 213 -12.21 -27.09 14.19
C LEU A 213 -13.26 -26.10 14.71
N GLU A 214 -13.67 -25.14 13.88
CA GLU A 214 -14.75 -24.19 14.21
C GLU A 214 -16.09 -24.93 14.37
N ILE A 215 -16.43 -25.82 13.42
CA ILE A 215 -17.65 -26.64 13.48
C ILE A 215 -17.61 -27.61 14.68
N SER A 216 -16.45 -28.19 15.01
CA SER A 216 -16.34 -29.15 16.12
C SER A 216 -16.53 -28.52 17.51
N ARG A 217 -16.52 -27.19 17.62
CA ARG A 217 -16.83 -26.48 18.88
C ARG A 217 -18.33 -26.52 19.20
N GLU A 218 -19.18 -26.76 18.21
CA GLU A 218 -20.64 -26.85 18.34
C GLU A 218 -21.08 -28.30 18.11
N PRO A 219 -21.38 -29.10 19.16
CA PRO A 219 -21.60 -30.54 19.06
C PRO A 219 -22.69 -30.96 18.05
N LEU A 220 -23.84 -30.29 18.05
CA LEU A 220 -24.94 -30.58 17.12
C LEU A 220 -24.53 -30.34 15.67
N ARG A 221 -23.88 -29.20 15.41
CA ARG A 221 -23.40 -28.82 14.09
C ARG A 221 -22.30 -29.76 13.58
N TYR A 222 -21.50 -30.32 14.48
CA TYR A 222 -20.51 -31.34 14.15
C TYR A 222 -21.15 -32.68 13.75
N ILE A 223 -22.22 -33.09 14.43
CA ILE A 223 -22.99 -34.31 14.06
C ILE A 223 -23.60 -34.15 12.67
N GLU A 224 -24.27 -33.02 12.41
CA GLU A 224 -24.84 -32.70 11.10
C GLU A 224 -23.77 -32.69 10.01
N TYR A 225 -22.64 -32.02 10.26
CA TYR A 225 -21.50 -32.03 9.34
C TYR A 225 -21.03 -33.45 9.02
N ARG A 226 -20.92 -34.32 10.02
CA ARG A 226 -20.52 -35.72 9.84
C ARG A 226 -21.54 -36.51 9.05
N GLN A 227 -22.84 -36.31 9.25
CA GLN A 227 -23.91 -36.92 8.45
C GLN A 227 -23.82 -36.48 6.98
N GLN A 228 -23.69 -35.17 6.73
CA GLN A 228 -23.51 -34.63 5.37
C GLN A 228 -22.28 -35.22 4.68
N GLN A 229 -21.16 -35.43 5.39
CA GLN A 229 -19.99 -36.09 4.83
C GLN A 229 -20.25 -37.55 4.45
N ARG A 230 -21.02 -38.29 5.25
CA ARG A 230 -21.41 -39.68 4.92
C ARG A 230 -22.29 -39.71 3.68
N GLU A 231 -23.31 -38.85 3.62
CA GLU A 231 -24.20 -38.76 2.47
C GLU A 231 -23.46 -38.36 1.19
N ALA A 232 -22.57 -37.38 1.26
CA ALA A 232 -21.74 -36.97 0.12
C ALA A 232 -20.81 -38.11 -0.33
N GLY A 233 -20.26 -38.86 0.64
CA GLY A 233 -19.49 -40.07 0.38
C GLY A 233 -20.30 -41.15 -0.33
N ALA A 234 -21.51 -41.44 0.14
CA ALA A 234 -22.44 -42.38 -0.48
C ALA A 234 -22.78 -41.97 -1.92
N ARG A 235 -23.15 -40.71 -2.16
CA ARG A 235 -23.42 -40.19 -3.52
C ARG A 235 -22.21 -40.31 -4.45
N THR A 236 -21.01 -40.08 -3.92
CA THR A 236 -19.77 -40.21 -4.70
C THR A 236 -19.49 -41.67 -5.03
N TYR A 237 -19.72 -42.57 -4.07
CA TYR A 237 -19.58 -44.01 -4.25
C TYR A 237 -20.59 -44.55 -5.27
N GLU A 238 -21.86 -44.16 -5.19
CA GLU A 238 -22.91 -44.48 -6.17
C GLU A 238 -22.50 -44.05 -7.59
N LYS A 239 -22.03 -42.81 -7.75
CA LYS A 239 -21.54 -42.32 -9.05
C LYS A 239 -20.35 -43.13 -9.58
N GLN A 240 -19.44 -43.54 -8.69
CA GLN A 240 -18.30 -44.37 -9.09
C GLN A 240 -18.71 -45.80 -9.45
N GLN A 241 -19.77 -46.35 -8.83
CA GLN A 241 -20.31 -47.66 -9.17
C GLN A 241 -21.11 -47.65 -10.49
N ALA A 242 -21.81 -46.54 -10.76
CA ALA A 242 -22.58 -46.34 -11.98
C ALA A 242 -21.70 -46.21 -13.24
N ASP A 243 -20.43 -45.79 -13.08
CA ASP A 243 -19.44 -45.70 -14.16
C ASP A 243 -18.86 -47.10 -14.49
N PRO A 244 -19.17 -47.69 -15.67
CA PRO A 244 -18.79 -49.06 -16.00
C PRO A 244 -17.27 -49.24 -16.11
N GLU A 245 -16.56 -48.25 -16.67
CA GLU A 245 -15.11 -48.29 -16.87
C GLU A 245 -14.38 -48.24 -15.54
N ARG A 246 -14.80 -47.34 -14.64
CA ARG A 246 -14.23 -47.25 -13.28
C ARG A 246 -14.51 -48.51 -12.47
N ARG A 247 -15.69 -49.11 -12.63
CA ARG A 247 -16.05 -50.38 -11.98
C ARG A 247 -15.12 -51.51 -12.45
N ALA A 248 -14.89 -51.64 -13.75
CA ALA A 248 -13.98 -52.63 -14.32
C ALA A 248 -12.53 -52.43 -13.87
N ALA A 249 -12.03 -51.19 -13.89
CA ALA A 249 -10.69 -50.85 -13.40
C ALA A 249 -10.50 -51.21 -11.91
N ARG A 250 -11.51 -50.96 -11.07
CA ARG A 250 -11.48 -51.32 -9.64
C ARG A 250 -11.46 -52.84 -9.45
N GLN A 251 -12.28 -53.58 -10.20
CA GLN A 251 -12.27 -55.06 -10.15
C GLN A 251 -10.92 -55.63 -10.57
N LYS A 252 -10.29 -55.07 -11.61
CA LYS A 252 -8.93 -55.43 -12.01
C LYS A 252 -7.92 -55.19 -10.89
N GLN A 253 -7.93 -54.01 -10.27
CA GLN A 253 -7.06 -53.71 -9.12
C GLN A 253 -7.30 -54.64 -7.93
N GLN A 254 -8.55 -55.00 -7.65
CA GLN A 254 -8.89 -55.95 -6.58
C GLN A 254 -8.34 -57.35 -6.88
N ARG A 255 -8.46 -57.82 -8.13
CA ARG A 255 -7.89 -59.10 -8.57
C ARG A 255 -6.36 -59.10 -8.47
N GLU A 256 -5.71 -58.03 -8.92
CA GLU A 256 -4.24 -57.88 -8.81
C GLU A 256 -3.79 -57.83 -7.33
N ALA A 257 -4.51 -57.10 -6.48
CA ALA A 257 -4.22 -57.04 -5.05
C ALA A 257 -4.42 -58.41 -4.36
N ALA A 258 -5.47 -59.15 -4.70
CA ALA A 258 -5.70 -60.50 -4.21
C ALA A 258 -4.60 -61.47 -4.65
N ARG A 259 -4.20 -61.41 -5.93
CA ARG A 259 -3.07 -62.17 -6.47
C ARG A 259 -1.78 -61.86 -5.72
N ARG A 260 -1.51 -60.57 -5.45
CA ARG A 260 -0.31 -60.15 -4.70
C ARG A 260 -0.33 -60.64 -3.26
N ARG A 261 -1.49 -60.64 -2.60
CA ARG A 261 -1.64 -61.22 -1.25
C ARG A 261 -1.37 -62.71 -1.25
N ALA A 262 -1.97 -63.46 -2.18
CA ALA A 262 -1.75 -64.90 -2.30
C ALA A 262 -0.28 -65.24 -2.61
N LEU A 263 0.38 -64.48 -3.50
CA LEU A 263 1.81 -64.65 -3.76
C LEU A 263 2.67 -64.40 -2.52
N ASN A 264 2.37 -63.33 -1.76
CA ASN A 264 3.09 -63.05 -0.52
C ASN A 264 2.86 -64.14 0.54
N GLU A 265 1.65 -64.69 0.60
CA GLU A 265 1.31 -65.79 1.51
C GLU A 265 2.04 -67.07 1.13
N LEU A 266 2.09 -67.42 -0.16
CA LEU A 266 2.88 -68.55 -0.67
C LEU A 266 4.38 -68.39 -0.40
N MET A 267 4.92 -67.19 -0.64
CA MET A 267 6.33 -66.88 -0.33
C MET A 267 6.62 -67.05 1.16
N ARG A 268 5.71 -66.57 2.02
CA ARG A 268 5.84 -66.73 3.48
C ARG A 268 5.77 -68.20 3.89
N THR A 269 4.83 -68.98 3.38
CA THR A 269 4.76 -70.43 3.67
C THR A 269 5.98 -71.17 3.15
N GLY A 270 6.53 -70.76 2.01
CA GLY A 270 7.77 -71.32 1.48
C GLY A 270 8.96 -71.05 2.38
N GLN A 271 9.08 -69.82 2.92
CA GLN A 271 10.10 -69.48 3.92
C GLN A 271 9.93 -70.32 5.20
N GLU A 272 8.72 -70.42 5.73
CA GLU A 272 8.42 -71.22 6.94
C GLU A 272 8.74 -72.72 6.74
N LEU A 273 8.50 -73.26 5.54
CA LEU A 273 8.86 -74.66 5.21
C LEU A 273 10.36 -74.85 5.04
N ASN A 274 11.06 -73.89 4.41
CA ASN A 274 12.53 -73.94 4.26
C ASN A 274 13.24 -73.80 5.62
N GLU A 275 12.73 -72.99 6.54
CA GLU A 275 13.24 -72.92 7.91
C GLU A 275 13.01 -74.22 8.69
N ARG A 276 11.95 -74.97 8.38
CA ARG A 276 11.55 -76.17 9.12
C ARG A 276 12.13 -77.47 8.56
N TYR A 277 12.39 -77.53 7.26
CA TYR A 277 12.78 -78.74 6.54
C TYR A 277 13.91 -78.50 5.53
N GLY A 278 14.45 -77.28 5.43
CA GLY A 278 15.61 -77.01 4.57
C GLY A 278 16.84 -77.71 5.12
N ASP A 279 17.48 -78.53 4.29
CA ASP A 279 18.77 -79.15 4.60
C ASP A 279 19.84 -78.06 4.82
N PRO A 280 20.73 -78.20 5.82
CA PRO A 280 21.83 -77.25 6.03
C PRO A 280 22.89 -77.25 4.92
N ASP A 281 22.83 -78.19 3.96
CA ASP A 281 23.92 -78.53 3.04
C ASP A 281 23.72 -78.04 1.59
N GLU A 282 23.17 -76.84 1.40
CA GLU A 282 23.26 -76.12 0.10
C GLU A 282 23.85 -74.71 0.23
N SER A 283 24.90 -74.56 1.05
CA SER A 283 25.70 -73.32 1.06
C SER A 283 27.21 -73.50 1.00
N ASP A 284 27.73 -74.62 0.49
CA ASP A 284 29.16 -74.74 0.17
C ASP A 284 29.38 -75.72 -0.99
N GLY A 285 29.30 -75.21 -2.22
CA GLY A 285 29.37 -76.07 -3.39
C GLY A 285 29.52 -75.38 -4.74
N ASN A 286 30.27 -74.28 -4.83
CA ASN A 286 30.94 -73.97 -6.10
C ASN A 286 32.27 -73.25 -5.84
N GLY A 287 33.34 -74.05 -5.80
CA GLY A 287 34.71 -73.59 -5.89
C GLY A 287 35.13 -73.42 -7.35
N ASN A 288 36.12 -72.52 -7.52
CA ASN A 288 36.89 -72.17 -8.72
C ASN A 288 36.17 -71.37 -9.83
#